data_AF-B9T350-F1
#
_entry.id   AF-B9T350-F1
#
_cell.length_a   1.000
_cell.length_b   1.000
_cell.length_c   1.000
_cell.angle_alpha   90.00
_cell.angle_beta   90.00
_cell.angle_gamma   90.00
#
_symmetry.space_group_name_H-M   'P 1'
#
loop_
_entity.id
_entity.type
_entity.pdbx_description
1 polymer ?
#
loop_
_entity_poly.entity_id
_entity_poly.type
_entity_poly.pdbx_seq_one_letter_code
_entity_poly.pdbx_strand_id
1 'polypeptide(L)'
;MATYDLTPRIAPNLDRHLVFPLLEFLQERQLYPEDQIFKSKIELLSKTNMVDYAMDIHKSLYHTEDVPQDMIERRAELWLD
;
A
#
# COMPACT_ATOMS: atom_id res chain seq x y z
N MET A 1 5.10 -19.15 -4.03
CA MET A 1 5.33 -18.29 -2.84
C MET A 1 6.81 -18.38 -2.49
N ALA A 2 7.43 -17.26 -2.11
CA ALA A 2 8.84 -17.22 -1.76
C ALA A 2 9.11 -18.06 -0.50
N THR A 3 9.86 -19.15 -0.65
CA THR A 3 10.06 -20.19 0.38
C THR A 3 10.67 -19.67 1.68
N TYR A 4 11.50 -18.62 1.58
CA TYR A 4 12.22 -18.04 2.71
C TYR A 4 11.75 -16.63 3.07
N ASP A 5 10.56 -16.24 2.59
CA ASP A 5 10.00 -14.94 2.92
C ASP A 5 9.48 -14.90 4.37
N LEU A 6 10.16 -14.12 5.20
CA LEU A 6 9.80 -13.90 6.60
C LEU A 6 8.89 -12.68 6.78
N THR A 7 8.60 -11.91 5.72
CA THR A 7 7.78 -10.70 5.78
C THR A 7 6.44 -10.94 6.49
N PRO A 8 5.67 -12.01 6.19
CA PRO A 8 4.40 -12.27 6.88
C PRO A 8 4.55 -12.56 8.38
N ARG A 9 5.73 -13.02 8.82
CA ARG A 9 6.01 -13.33 10.23
C ARG A 9 6.45 -12.10 11.01
N ILE A 10 7.22 -11.20 10.38
CA ILE A 10 7.74 -10.01 11.04
C ILE A 10 6.77 -8.83 10.98
N ALA A 11 6.02 -8.68 9.88
CA ALA A 11 5.14 -7.53 9.65
C ALA A 11 4.11 -7.26 10.76
N PRO A 12 3.46 -8.27 11.39
CA PRO A 12 2.53 -8.03 12.49
C PRO A 12 3.16 -7.40 13.75
N ASN A 13 4.49 -7.46 13.88
CA ASN A 13 5.24 -6.94 15.02
C ASN A 13 5.92 -5.60 14.71
N LEU A 14 5.60 -4.98 13.57
CA LEU A 14 6.18 -3.73 13.10
C LEU A 14 5.11 -2.65 12.94
N ASP A 15 5.52 -1.39 13.10
CA ASP A 15 4.69 -0.27 12.66
C ASP A 15 4.44 -0.36 11.15
N ARG A 16 3.26 0.06 10.71
CA ARG A 16 2.86 0.06 9.30
C ARG A 16 3.84 0.80 8.38
N HIS A 17 4.49 1.87 8.85
CA HIS A 17 5.48 2.59 8.04
C HIS A 17 6.77 1.78 7.89
N LEU A 18 7.06 0.85 8.80
CA LEU A 18 8.18 -0.08 8.69
C LEU A 18 7.83 -1.30 7.82
N VAL A 19 6.55 -1.65 7.70
CA VAL A 19 6.07 -2.70 6.79
C VAL A 19 6.13 -2.23 5.32
N PHE A 20 5.91 -0.94 5.07
CA PHE A 20 5.84 -0.41 3.70
C PHE A 20 7.13 -0.64 2.88
N PRO A 21 8.36 -0.33 3.38
CA PRO A 21 9.60 -0.66 2.68
C PRO A 21 9.80 -2.17 2.42
N LEU A 22 9.24 -3.05 3.25
CA LEU A 22 9.30 -4.49 3.01
C LEU A 22 8.45 -4.86 1.79
N LEU A 23 7.26 -4.27 1.64
CA LEU A 23 6.43 -4.47 0.45
C LEU A 23 7.09 -3.91 -0.82
N GLU A 24 7.78 -2.77 -0.73
CA GLU A 24 8.60 -2.23 -1.85
C GLU A 24 9.68 -3.23 -2.26
N PHE A 25 10.44 -3.76 -1.29
CA PHE A 25 11.46 -4.76 -1.54
C PHE A 25 10.88 -6.02 -2.20
N LEU A 26 9.73 -6.52 -1.73
CA LEU A 26 9.06 -7.68 -2.34
C LEU A 26 8.62 -7.41 -3.79
N GLN A 27 8.19 -6.18 -4.10
CA GLN A 27 7.83 -5.77 -5.47
C GLN A 27 9.05 -5.74 -6.38
N GLU A 28 10.13 -5.08 -5.96
CA GLU A 28 11.37 -4.97 -6.73
C GLU A 28 11.98 -6.34 -7.05
N ARG A 29 11.84 -7.29 -6.12
CA ARG A 29 12.29 -8.67 -6.30
C ARG A 29 11.32 -9.57 -7.07
N GLN A 30 10.14 -9.05 -7.43
CA GLN A 30 9.10 -9.76 -8.18
C GLN A 30 8.74 -11.12 -7.55
N LEU A 31 8.74 -11.19 -6.21
CA LEU A 31 8.48 -12.44 -5.48
C LEU A 31 6.99 -12.82 -5.43
N TYR A 32 6.13 -11.84 -5.72
CA TYR A 32 4.69 -11.96 -5.79
C TYR A 32 4.18 -11.20 -7.03
N PRO A 33 2.97 -11.53 -7.54
CA PRO A 33 2.33 -10.72 -8.57
C PRO A 33 2.20 -9.26 -8.14
N GLU A 34 2.48 -8.34 -9.06
CA GLU A 34 2.49 -6.90 -8.78
C GLU A 34 1.15 -6.41 -8.21
N ASP A 35 0.04 -6.84 -8.80
CA ASP A 35 -1.32 -6.51 -8.32
C ASP A 35 -1.55 -6.92 -6.86
N GLN A 36 -0.97 -8.03 -6.42
CA GLN A 36 -1.07 -8.49 -5.04
C GLN A 36 -0.31 -7.55 -4.10
N ILE A 37 0.87 -7.09 -4.51
CA ILE A 37 1.65 -6.12 -3.75
C ILE A 37 0.92 -4.77 -3.68
N PHE A 38 0.39 -4.28 -4.80
CA PHE A 38 -0.37 -3.02 -4.82
C PHE A 38 -1.60 -3.07 -3.90
N LYS A 39 -2.38 -4.15 -3.94
CA LYS A 39 -3.52 -4.33 -3.02
C LYS A 39 -3.07 -4.32 -1.56
N SER A 40 -1.96 -5.00 -1.25
CA SER A 40 -1.41 -5.04 0.10
C SER A 40 -0.92 -3.66 0.57
N LYS A 41 -0.30 -2.87 -0.33
CA LYS A 41 0.12 -1.50 -0.03
C LYS A 41 -1.08 -0.58 0.20
N ILE A 42 -2.12 -0.66 -0.63
CA ILE A 42 -3.37 0.12 -0.43
C ILE A 42 -4.00 -0.23 0.92
N GLU A 43 -4.10 -1.51 1.27
CA GLU A 43 -4.65 -1.94 2.56
C GLU A 43 -3.83 -1.39 3.74
N LEU A 44 -2.50 -1.48 3.66
CA LEU A 44 -1.59 -0.95 4.68
C LEU A 44 -1.74 0.57 4.85
N LEU A 45 -1.75 1.31 3.74
CA LEU A 45 -1.89 2.76 3.73
C LEU A 45 -3.31 3.23 4.07
N SER A 46 -4.34 2.39 3.90
CA SER A 46 -5.72 2.74 4.26
C SER A 46 -5.87 3.15 5.72
N LYS A 47 -4.93 2.76 6.59
CA LYS A 47 -4.91 3.14 8.00
C LYS A 47 -4.01 4.36 8.30
N THR A 48 -3.18 4.82 7.36
CA THR A 48 -2.31 6.01 7.52
C THR A 48 -2.95 7.25 6.91
N ASN A 49 -2.32 8.41 7.13
CA ASN A 49 -2.65 9.66 6.44
C ASN A 49 -1.94 9.81 5.08
N MET A 50 -1.26 8.77 4.58
CA MET A 50 -0.56 8.79 3.30
C MET A 50 -1.54 8.53 2.13
N VAL A 51 -2.64 9.29 2.09
CA VAL A 51 -3.76 9.07 1.18
C VAL A 51 -3.37 9.32 -0.27
N ASP A 52 -2.57 10.36 -0.55
CA ASP A 52 -2.08 10.64 -1.90
C ASP A 52 -1.28 9.47 -2.48
N TYR A 53 -0.44 8.83 -1.64
CA TYR A 53 0.31 7.65 -2.07
C TYR A 53 -0.65 6.48 -2.37
N ALA A 54 -1.63 6.22 -1.49
CA ALA A 54 -2.62 5.17 -1.73
C ALA A 54 -3.40 5.40 -3.03
N MET A 55 -3.70 6.66 -3.37
CA MET A 55 -4.33 7.07 -4.62
C MET A 55 -3.45 6.76 -5.83
N ASP A 56 -2.16 7.09 -5.80
CA ASP A 56 -1.23 6.81 -6.90
C ASP A 56 -1.08 5.29 -7.15
N ILE A 57 -1.05 4.48 -6.08
CA ILE A 57 -1.03 3.02 -6.19
C ILE A 57 -2.35 2.49 -6.77
N HIS A 58 -3.50 3.04 -6.35
CA HIS A 58 -4.81 2.66 -6.90
C HIS A 58 -4.88 2.89 -8.40
N LYS A 59 -4.46 4.07 -8.86
CA LYS A 59 -4.38 4.42 -10.28
C LYS A 59 -3.51 3.45 -11.06
N SER A 60 -2.35 3.11 -10.49
CA SER A 60 -1.42 2.15 -11.08
C SER A 60 -2.00 0.74 -11.18
N LEU A 61 -2.67 0.27 -10.12
CA LEU A 61 -3.29 -1.06 -10.05
C LEU A 61 -4.45 -1.25 -11.02
N TYR A 62 -5.32 -0.24 -11.15
CA TYR A 62 -6.53 -0.34 -11.97
C TYR A 62 -6.39 0.33 -13.35
N HIS A 63 -5.21 0.86 -13.66
CA HIS A 63 -4.90 1.57 -14.91
C HIS A 63 -5.93 2.67 -15.22
N THR A 64 -6.22 3.50 -14.23
CA THR A 64 -7.23 4.55 -14.29
C THR A 64 -6.73 5.82 -13.62
N GLU A 65 -7.31 6.96 -13.96
CA GLU A 65 -7.11 8.22 -13.23
C GLU A 65 -8.13 8.42 -12.10
N ASP A 66 -9.17 7.60 -12.07
CA ASP A 66 -10.20 7.65 -11.04
C ASP A 66 -9.72 6.98 -9.74
N VAL A 67 -10.13 7.55 -8.62
CA VAL A 67 -9.89 6.97 -7.29
C VAL A 67 -11.20 6.83 -6.53
N PRO A 68 -11.26 5.94 -5.53
CA PRO A 68 -12.43 5.80 -4.67
C PRO A 68 -12.78 7.11 -3.96
N GLN A 69 -14.08 7.37 -3.84
CA GLN A 69 -14.60 8.59 -3.23
C GLN A 69 -14.12 8.77 -1.78
N ASP A 70 -13.99 7.68 -1.03
CA ASP A 70 -13.48 7.72 0.35
C ASP A 70 -12.04 8.23 0.44
N MET A 71 -11.20 7.97 -0.56
CA MET A 71 -9.83 8.52 -0.60
C MET A 71 -9.85 10.04 -0.82
N ILE A 72 -10.76 10.54 -1.66
CA ILE A 72 -10.91 11.98 -1.92
C ILE A 72 -11.35 12.71 -0.65
N GLU A 73 -12.34 12.15 0.04
CA GLU A 73 -12.89 12.70 1.29
C GLU A 73 -11.83 12.75 2.38
N ARG A 74 -11.13 11.63 2.62
CA ARG A 74 -10.05 11.58 3.62
C ARG A 74 -8.92 12.55 3.31
N ARG A 75 -8.56 12.72 2.03
CA ARG A 75 -7.55 13.72 1.65
C ARG A 75 -8.01 15.13 1.98
N ALA A 76 -9.28 15.46 1.71
CA ALA A 76 -9.84 16.76 2.04
C ALA A 76 -9.86 17.01 3.55
N GLU A 77 -10.25 16.01 4.36
CA GLU A 77 -10.22 16.09 5.82
C GLU A 77 -8.81 16.43 6.33
N LEU A 78 -7.78 15.74 5.83
CA LEU A 78 -6.39 15.96 6.24
C LEU A 78 -5.81 17.33 5.87
N TRP A 79 -6.35 17.98 4.84
CA TRP A 79 -5.90 19.31 4.42
C TRP A 79 -6.66 20.44 5.13
N LEU A 80 -7.73 20.11 5.85
CA LEU A 80 -8.53 21.05 6.63
C LEU A 80 -8.10 21.14 8.10
N ASP A 81 -7.44 20.11 8.64
CA ASP A 81 -6.78 20.08 9.95
C ASP A 81 -5.40 20.78 9.95
#